data_AF-D3ART6-F1
#
_entry.id   AF-D3ART6-F1
#
_cell.length_a   1.000
_cell.length_b   1.000
_cell.length_c   1.000
_cell.angle_alpha   90.00
_cell.angle_beta   90.00
_cell.angle_gamma   90.00
#
_symmetry.space_group_name_H-M   'P 1'
#
loop_
_entity.id
_entity.type
_entity.pdbx_description
1 polymer ?
#
loop_
_entity_poly.entity_id
_entity_poly.type
_entity_poly.pdbx_seq_one_letter_code
_entity_poly.pdbx_strand_id
1 'polypeptide(L)'
;MFLFSMVWGYHYTRNRKKYLLRLYLMSIFMTGFMYFIKIRFNAVVDYGYHNIFLSMFLVGVLISTIELFIKDRKKGGILIGVIVLVQILYYMLPRFFPFLRSLSGDTLTGVIPNLAMNEYGLEFVALGVLMYFLKEQKDVFTAVYLIFCICQFSEEMLAAGTATQWLMVLALPFMLSYNNQKGPGLKYFFYVFYPAHTFLLFYTANYIFSK
;
A
#
# COMPACT_ATOMS: atom_id res chain seq x y z
N MET A 1 10.33 -0.95 -3.85
CA MET A 1 10.26 -1.97 -4.94
C MET A 1 8.85 -2.46 -5.28
N PHE A 2 8.03 -2.89 -4.30
CA PHE A 2 6.67 -3.36 -4.59
C PHE A 2 5.79 -2.29 -5.26
N LEU A 3 5.80 -1.04 -4.75
CA LEU A 3 5.10 0.09 -5.38
C LEU A 3 5.57 0.34 -6.82
N PHE A 4 6.89 0.33 -7.07
CA PHE A 4 7.44 0.46 -8.43
C PHE A 4 6.92 -0.62 -9.38
N SER A 5 6.96 -1.87 -8.94
CA SER A 5 6.48 -3.01 -9.73
C SER A 5 4.98 -2.90 -9.99
N MET A 6 4.21 -2.43 -9.00
CA MET A 6 2.78 -2.17 -9.12
C MET A 6 2.49 -1.07 -10.15
N VAL A 7 3.23 0.04 -10.12
CA VAL A 7 3.10 1.16 -11.07
C VAL A 7 3.27 0.70 -12.52
N TRP A 8 4.33 -0.07 -12.80
CA TRP A 8 4.55 -0.63 -14.14
C TRP A 8 3.53 -1.72 -14.50
N GLY A 9 3.18 -2.59 -13.55
CA GLY A 9 2.13 -3.59 -13.73
C GLY A 9 0.77 -2.96 -14.05
N TYR A 10 0.46 -1.82 -13.44
CA TYR A 10 -0.76 -1.04 -13.67
C TYR A 10 -0.76 -0.40 -15.06
N HIS A 11 0.38 0.15 -15.49
CA HIS A 11 0.56 0.72 -16.82
C HIS A 11 0.26 -0.31 -17.93
N TYR A 12 0.81 -1.53 -17.84
CA TYR A 12 0.56 -2.59 -18.84
C TYR A 12 -0.79 -3.32 -18.68
N THR A 13 -1.58 -3.00 -17.66
CA THR A 13 -2.84 -3.69 -17.41
C THR A 13 -3.92 -3.21 -18.37
N ARG A 14 -4.42 -4.13 -19.21
CA ARG A 14 -5.53 -3.87 -20.14
C ARG A 14 -6.85 -3.53 -19.44
N ASN A 15 -7.16 -4.21 -18.32
CA ASN A 15 -8.40 -3.98 -17.56
C ASN A 15 -8.09 -3.55 -16.12
N ARG A 16 -7.98 -2.23 -15.94
CA ARG A 16 -7.63 -1.61 -14.66
C ARG A 16 -8.67 -1.84 -13.57
N LYS A 17 -9.97 -1.86 -13.92
CA LYS A 17 -11.05 -2.15 -12.96
C LYS A 17 -10.90 -3.55 -12.35
N LYS A 18 -10.68 -4.57 -13.18
CA LYS A 18 -10.44 -5.95 -12.69
C LYS A 18 -9.16 -6.06 -11.89
N TYR A 19 -8.15 -5.24 -12.18
CA TYR A 19 -6.89 -5.22 -11.42
C TYR A 19 -7.08 -4.61 -10.03
N LEU A 20 -7.72 -3.45 -9.94
CA LEU A 20 -8.04 -2.80 -8.66
C LEU A 20 -8.94 -3.69 -7.80
N LEU A 21 -9.95 -4.34 -8.40
CA LEU A 21 -10.81 -5.28 -7.68
C LEU A 21 -10.00 -6.43 -7.06
N ARG A 22 -9.01 -7.00 -7.78
CA ARG A 22 -8.15 -8.04 -7.21
C ARG A 22 -7.30 -7.55 -6.05
N LEU A 23 -6.76 -6.33 -6.14
CA LEU A 23 -6.02 -5.74 -5.03
C LEU A 23 -6.92 -5.54 -3.81
N TYR A 24 -8.13 -5.02 -4.00
CA TYR A 24 -9.08 -4.82 -2.92
C TYR A 24 -9.53 -6.14 -2.28
N LEU A 25 -9.84 -7.16 -3.09
CA LEU A 25 -10.20 -8.48 -2.57
C LEU A 25 -9.03 -9.11 -1.79
N MET A 26 -7.79 -8.93 -2.24
CA MET A 26 -6.63 -9.37 -1.46
C MET A 26 -6.38 -8.54 -0.21
N SER A 27 -6.75 -7.26 -0.20
CA SER A 27 -6.75 -6.47 1.03
C SER A 27 -7.71 -7.05 2.06
N ILE A 28 -8.95 -7.37 1.66
CA ILE A 28 -9.94 -8.00 2.54
C ILE A 28 -9.42 -9.35 3.04
N PHE A 29 -8.86 -10.17 2.15
CA PHE A 29 -8.22 -11.44 2.52
C PHE A 29 -7.11 -11.23 3.55
N MET A 30 -6.19 -10.28 3.33
CA MET A 30 -5.12 -9.98 4.28
C MET A 30 -5.66 -9.51 5.63
N THR A 31 -6.71 -8.69 5.65
CA THR A 31 -7.38 -8.30 6.89
C THR A 31 -7.93 -9.50 7.66
N GLY A 32 -8.61 -10.42 6.97
CA GLY A 32 -9.06 -11.67 7.58
C GLY A 32 -7.91 -12.56 8.04
N PHE A 33 -6.83 -12.62 7.26
CA PHE A 33 -5.64 -13.42 7.56
C PHE A 33 -4.90 -12.90 8.80
N MET A 34 -4.71 -11.58 8.92
CA MET A 34 -4.14 -10.94 10.12
C MET A 34 -5.00 -11.22 11.36
N TYR A 35 -6.31 -11.08 11.24
CA TYR A 35 -7.23 -11.37 12.33
C TYR A 35 -7.19 -12.84 12.75
N PHE A 36 -7.12 -13.75 11.77
CA PHE A 36 -6.94 -15.18 12.01
C PHE A 36 -5.64 -15.48 12.75
N ILE A 37 -4.51 -14.90 12.34
CA ILE A 37 -3.22 -15.10 13.01
C ILE A 37 -3.31 -14.63 14.47
N LYS A 38 -3.84 -13.42 14.68
CA LYS A 38 -3.98 -12.82 16.02
C LYS A 38 -4.78 -13.69 16.99
N ILE A 39 -5.81 -14.40 16.50
CA ILE A 39 -6.61 -15.31 17.35
C ILE A 39 -5.92 -16.66 17.51
N ARG A 40 -5.29 -17.18 16.45
CA ARG A 40 -4.80 -18.56 16.42
C ARG A 40 -3.44 -18.75 17.09
N PHE A 41 -2.61 -17.72 17.10
CA PHE A 41 -1.24 -17.76 17.59
C PHE A 41 -1.08 -16.84 18.81
N ASN A 42 -0.74 -17.41 19.96
CA ASN A 42 -0.32 -16.64 21.12
C ASN A 42 1.17 -16.30 20.97
N ALA A 43 1.45 -15.28 20.16
CA ALA A 43 2.79 -14.87 19.77
C ALA A 43 3.35 -13.82 20.75
N VAL A 44 4.67 -13.86 20.98
CA VAL A 44 5.39 -12.87 21.79
C VAL A 44 5.53 -11.56 21.01
N VAL A 45 5.87 -11.66 19.73
CA VAL A 45 5.93 -10.56 18.78
C VAL A 45 4.65 -10.59 17.95
N ASP A 46 3.88 -9.51 18.01
CA ASP A 46 2.64 -9.38 17.23
C ASP A 46 2.91 -9.51 15.72
N TYR A 47 1.93 -10.04 14.98
CA TYR A 47 2.01 -10.13 13.53
C TYR A 47 2.12 -8.74 12.88
N GLY A 48 1.55 -7.72 13.53
CA GLY A 48 1.52 -6.36 13.01
C GLY A 48 0.57 -6.22 11.84
N TYR A 49 0.62 -5.04 11.22
CA TYR A 49 -0.26 -4.67 10.11
C TYR A 49 0.45 -4.82 8.76
N HIS A 50 0.18 -5.93 8.08
CA HIS A 50 0.74 -6.26 6.78
C HIS A 50 -0.35 -6.33 5.71
N ASN A 51 -0.67 -5.19 5.11
CA ASN A 51 -1.70 -5.09 4.08
C ASN A 51 -1.33 -4.12 2.95
N ILE A 52 -0.25 -4.46 2.23
CA ILE A 52 0.26 -3.63 1.14
C ILE A 52 -0.73 -3.53 -0.01
N PHE A 53 -1.62 -4.52 -0.14
CA PHE A 53 -2.63 -4.57 -1.19
C PHE A 53 -3.59 -3.38 -1.07
N LEU A 54 -3.91 -2.95 0.16
CA LEU A 54 -4.72 -1.76 0.40
C LEU A 54 -4.02 -0.50 -0.10
N SER A 55 -2.75 -0.30 0.28
CA SER A 55 -1.96 0.86 -0.16
C SER A 55 -1.85 0.89 -1.68
N MET A 56 -1.56 -0.24 -2.32
CA MET A 56 -1.51 -0.35 -3.78
C MET A 56 -2.87 -0.10 -4.44
N PHE A 57 -3.96 -0.57 -3.84
CA PHE A 57 -5.31 -0.31 -4.31
C PHE A 57 -5.60 1.19 -4.29
N LEU A 58 -5.30 1.88 -3.19
CA LEU A 58 -5.48 3.32 -3.02
C LEU A 58 -4.66 4.11 -4.06
N VAL A 59 -3.39 3.75 -4.26
CA VAL A 59 -2.55 4.36 -5.32
C VAL A 59 -3.21 4.22 -6.69
N GLY A 60 -3.66 3.00 -7.04
CA GLY A 60 -4.29 2.75 -8.34
C GLY A 60 -5.65 3.44 -8.51
N VAL A 61 -6.42 3.60 -7.43
CA VAL A 61 -7.68 4.39 -7.42
C VAL A 61 -7.39 5.87 -7.64
N LEU A 62 -6.37 6.42 -6.99
CA LEU A 62 -5.97 7.82 -7.17
C LEU A 62 -5.47 8.07 -8.59
N ILE A 63 -4.61 7.21 -9.13
CA ILE A 63 -4.16 7.29 -10.53
C ILE A 63 -5.35 7.30 -11.49
N SER A 64 -6.27 6.32 -11.35
CA SER A 64 -7.50 6.26 -12.17
C SER A 64 -8.34 7.53 -12.06
N THR A 65 -8.48 8.07 -10.85
CA THR A 65 -9.28 9.26 -10.58
C THR A 65 -8.65 10.49 -11.22
N ILE A 66 -7.33 10.68 -11.08
CA ILE A 66 -6.60 11.80 -11.68
C ILE A 66 -6.69 11.75 -13.20
N GLU A 67 -6.42 10.61 -13.82
CA GLU A 67 -6.54 10.47 -15.28
C GLU A 67 -7.98 10.71 -15.76
N LEU A 68 -8.98 10.23 -15.02
CA LEU A 68 -10.38 10.48 -15.37
C LEU A 68 -10.74 11.95 -15.22
N PHE A 69 -10.24 12.63 -14.19
CA PHE A 69 -10.47 14.06 -13.98
C PHE A 69 -9.86 14.91 -15.09
N ILE A 70 -8.67 14.55 -15.56
CA ILE A 70 -8.02 15.19 -16.71
C ILE A 70 -8.87 15.01 -17.98
N LYS A 71 -9.45 13.82 -18.18
CA LYS A 71 -10.27 13.50 -19.36
C LYS A 71 -11.70 14.06 -19.31
N ASP A 72 -12.36 13.98 -18.16
CA ASP A 72 -13.74 14.37 -17.91
C ASP A 72 -13.87 14.88 -16.47
N ARG A 73 -13.80 16.21 -16.32
CA ARG A 73 -13.80 16.88 -15.00
C ARG A 73 -15.03 16.54 -14.17
N LYS A 74 -16.20 16.33 -14.78
CA LYS A 74 -17.42 15.99 -14.05
C LYS A 74 -17.30 14.61 -13.42
N LYS A 75 -16.95 13.59 -14.22
CA LYS A 75 -16.83 12.21 -13.72
C LYS A 75 -15.66 12.05 -12.76
N GLY A 76 -14.52 12.69 -13.03
CA GLY A 76 -13.40 12.69 -12.10
C GLY A 76 -13.75 13.40 -10.79
N GLY A 77 -14.46 14.52 -10.84
CA GLY A 77 -14.91 15.26 -9.65
C GLY A 77 -15.84 14.42 -8.77
N ILE A 78 -16.75 13.65 -9.38
CA ILE A 78 -17.59 12.68 -8.66
C ILE A 78 -16.71 11.63 -7.96
N LEU A 79 -15.69 11.07 -8.63
CA LEU A 79 -14.80 10.09 -7.99
C LEU A 79 -13.99 10.69 -6.83
N ILE A 80 -13.49 11.92 -6.97
CA ILE A 80 -12.84 12.64 -5.86
C ILE A 80 -13.83 12.80 -4.69
N GLY A 81 -15.06 13.22 -4.97
CA GLY A 81 -16.11 13.33 -3.95
C GLY A 81 -16.40 11.99 -3.26
N VAL A 82 -16.44 10.89 -4.00
CA VAL A 82 -16.57 9.53 -3.44
C VAL A 82 -15.39 9.17 -2.55
N ILE A 83 -14.16 9.45 -2.96
CA ILE A 83 -12.96 9.19 -2.14
C ILE A 83 -13.02 9.97 -0.83
N VAL A 84 -13.32 11.28 -0.88
CA VAL A 84 -13.48 12.13 0.30
C VAL A 84 -14.59 11.60 1.20
N LEU A 85 -15.73 11.23 0.63
CA LEU A 85 -16.84 10.64 1.38
C LEU A 85 -16.41 9.35 2.10
N VAL A 86 -15.66 8.46 1.44
CA VAL A 86 -15.13 7.24 2.08
C VAL A 86 -14.18 7.57 3.23
N GLN A 87 -13.34 8.61 3.10
CA GLN A 87 -12.47 9.05 4.21
C GLN A 87 -13.29 9.55 5.40
N ILE A 88 -14.35 10.33 5.16
CA ILE A 88 -15.25 10.82 6.21
C ILE A 88 -15.99 9.65 6.87
N LEU A 89 -16.51 8.72 6.07
CA LEU A 89 -17.25 7.55 6.55
C LEU A 89 -16.37 6.66 7.44
N TYR A 90 -15.08 6.52 7.16
CA TYR A 90 -14.14 5.80 8.03
C TYR A 90 -14.18 6.32 9.48
N TYR A 91 -14.18 7.64 9.68
CA TYR A 91 -14.22 8.24 11.02
C TYR A 91 -15.63 8.33 11.61
N MET A 92 -16.66 8.45 10.76
CA MET A 92 -18.05 8.59 11.21
C MET A 92 -18.71 7.26 11.58
N LEU A 93 -18.47 6.18 10.82
CA LEU A 93 -19.18 4.92 11.00
C LEU A 93 -19.02 4.30 12.40
N PRO A 94 -17.82 4.31 13.03
CA PRO A 94 -17.68 3.85 14.41
C PRO A 94 -18.50 4.66 15.43
N ARG A 95 -18.88 5.91 15.12
CA ARG A 95 -19.75 6.70 15.99
C ARG A 95 -21.18 6.17 15.99
N PHE A 96 -21.69 5.79 14.82
CA PHE A 96 -23.05 5.27 14.64
C PHE A 96 -23.20 3.78 14.98
N PHE A 97 -22.17 2.98 14.73
CA PHE A 97 -22.17 1.53 14.97
C PHE A 97 -21.15 1.16 16.04
N PRO A 98 -21.57 0.95 17.31
CA PRO A 98 -20.67 0.67 18.42
C PRO A 98 -19.77 -0.56 18.21
N PHE A 99 -20.24 -1.59 17.46
CA PHE A 99 -19.43 -2.77 17.17
C PHE A 99 -18.18 -2.46 16.32
N LEU A 100 -18.19 -1.39 15.52
CA LEU A 100 -17.01 -0.98 14.77
C LEU A 100 -15.94 -0.37 15.68
N ARG A 101 -16.30 0.08 16.90
CA ARG A 101 -15.34 0.60 17.88
C ARG A 101 -14.50 -0.49 18.53
N SER A 102 -15.00 -1.73 18.55
CA SER A 102 -14.22 -2.88 19.04
C SER A 102 -13.22 -3.42 18.01
N LEU A 103 -13.28 -2.94 16.75
CA LEU A 103 -12.31 -3.29 15.72
C LEU A 103 -11.10 -2.36 15.83
N SER A 104 -9.88 -2.89 15.64
CA SER A 104 -8.70 -2.03 15.53
C SER A 104 -8.76 -1.22 14.23
N GLY A 105 -8.16 -0.03 14.23
CA GLY A 105 -8.08 0.82 13.02
C GLY A 105 -7.55 0.05 11.79
N ASP A 106 -6.57 -0.82 12.01
CA ASP A 106 -5.95 -1.69 11.01
C ASP A 106 -6.94 -2.68 10.38
N THR A 107 -7.86 -3.22 11.17
CA THR A 107 -8.92 -4.09 10.65
C THR A 107 -10.02 -3.31 9.95
N LEU A 108 -10.37 -2.14 10.48
CA LEU A 108 -11.41 -1.28 9.91
C LEU A 108 -11.00 -0.76 8.53
N THR A 109 -9.74 -0.35 8.36
CA THR A 109 -9.26 0.22 7.08
C THR A 109 -9.23 -0.81 5.94
N GLY A 110 -9.11 -2.10 6.27
CA GLY A 110 -9.24 -3.18 5.29
C GLY A 110 -10.63 -3.26 4.64
N VAL A 111 -11.67 -2.90 5.39
CA VAL A 111 -13.07 -2.87 4.93
C VAL A 111 -13.45 -1.50 4.40
N ILE A 112 -12.97 -0.44 5.03
CA ILE A 112 -13.22 0.96 4.66
C ILE A 112 -11.88 1.61 4.34
N PRO A 113 -11.43 1.59 3.07
CA PRO A 113 -10.11 2.06 2.69
C PRO A 113 -9.84 3.51 3.11
N ASN A 114 -8.81 3.69 3.93
CA ASN A 114 -8.38 5.01 4.38
C ASN A 114 -6.98 5.36 3.86
N LEU A 115 -6.83 6.59 3.37
CA LEU A 115 -5.59 7.10 2.77
C LEU A 115 -4.48 7.32 3.80
N ALA A 116 -4.82 7.65 5.05
CA ALA A 116 -3.84 7.82 6.13
C ALA A 116 -3.60 6.50 6.87
N MET A 117 -4.64 5.70 7.10
CA MET A 117 -4.54 4.41 7.81
C MET A 117 -4.33 3.29 6.79
N ASN A 118 -3.09 3.07 6.38
CA ASN A 118 -2.68 1.93 5.56
C ASN A 118 -1.22 1.55 5.92
N GLU A 119 -0.68 0.44 5.40
CA GLU A 119 0.59 -0.14 5.91
C GLU A 119 1.75 0.86 5.94
N TYR A 120 1.75 1.81 5.00
CA TYR A 120 2.80 2.82 4.89
C TYR A 120 2.26 4.26 4.96
N GLY A 121 0.98 4.44 5.25
CA GLY A 121 0.35 5.75 5.35
C GLY A 121 0.18 6.54 4.04
N LEU A 122 -0.19 7.81 4.17
CA LEU A 122 -0.52 8.70 3.04
C LEU A 122 0.71 9.01 2.17
N GLU A 123 1.88 9.14 2.79
CA GLU A 123 3.12 9.57 2.14
C GLU A 123 3.56 8.58 1.06
N PHE A 124 3.50 7.29 1.36
CA PHE A 124 3.81 6.23 0.40
C PHE A 124 2.74 6.09 -0.68
N VAL A 125 1.47 6.38 -0.37
CA VAL A 125 0.42 6.45 -1.38
C VAL A 125 0.70 7.61 -2.34
N ALA A 126 1.07 8.78 -1.83
CA ALA A 126 1.46 9.94 -2.64
C ALA A 126 2.70 9.61 -3.50
N LEU A 127 3.74 8.99 -2.91
CA LEU A 127 4.90 8.52 -3.66
C LEU A 127 4.49 7.57 -4.79
N GLY A 128 3.64 6.57 -4.53
CA GLY A 128 3.17 5.64 -5.56
C GLY A 128 2.45 6.33 -6.72
N VAL A 129 1.67 7.39 -6.43
CA VAL A 129 1.02 8.22 -7.47
C VAL A 129 2.07 9.01 -8.26
N LEU A 130 3.00 9.69 -7.58
CA LEU A 130 4.09 10.45 -8.21
C LEU A 130 4.94 9.53 -9.10
N MET A 131 5.31 8.35 -8.61
CA MET A 131 6.02 7.32 -9.37
C MET A 131 5.32 7.00 -10.69
N TYR A 132 3.99 6.86 -10.70
CA TYR A 132 3.27 6.54 -11.93
C TYR A 132 3.34 7.63 -12.99
N PHE A 133 3.24 8.90 -12.59
CA PHE A 133 3.30 10.03 -13.51
C PHE A 133 4.74 10.38 -13.91
N LEU A 134 5.72 10.12 -13.04
CA LEU A 134 7.14 10.44 -13.27
C LEU A 134 7.95 9.27 -13.84
N LYS A 135 7.39 8.05 -13.96
CA LYS A 135 8.13 6.83 -14.37
C LYS A 135 8.94 6.95 -15.66
N GLU A 136 8.55 7.85 -16.57
CA GLU A 136 9.24 8.09 -17.85
C GLU A 136 10.37 9.14 -17.73
N GLN A 137 10.27 10.05 -16.76
CA GLN A 137 11.23 11.13 -16.51
C GLN A 137 12.22 10.69 -15.42
N LYS A 138 13.22 9.87 -15.80
CA LYS A 138 14.16 9.23 -14.85
C LYS A 138 14.84 10.22 -13.90
N ASP A 139 15.24 11.39 -14.38
CA ASP A 139 15.94 12.39 -13.57
C ASP A 139 15.02 13.01 -12.51
N VAL A 140 13.80 13.40 -12.91
CA VAL A 140 12.79 13.95 -11.99
C VAL A 140 12.32 12.90 -11.00
N PHE A 141 12.08 11.67 -11.46
CA PHE A 141 11.75 10.54 -10.60
C PHE A 141 12.85 10.29 -9.56
N THR A 142 14.12 10.31 -9.97
CA THR A 142 15.27 10.14 -9.08
C THR A 142 15.31 11.23 -8.02
N ALA A 143 15.19 12.50 -8.41
CA ALA A 143 15.18 13.62 -7.48
C ALA A 143 14.05 13.51 -6.46
N VAL A 144 12.82 13.26 -6.92
CA VAL A 144 11.63 13.11 -6.05
C VAL A 144 11.80 11.92 -5.10
N TYR A 145 12.32 10.80 -5.58
CA TYR A 145 12.53 9.61 -4.74
C TYR A 145 13.61 9.84 -3.66
N LEU A 146 14.71 10.51 -4.01
CA LEU A 146 15.77 10.85 -3.05
C LEU A 146 15.29 11.84 -2.00
N ILE A 147 14.55 12.89 -2.41
CA ILE A 147 13.93 13.84 -1.48
C ILE A 147 12.99 13.08 -0.53
N PHE A 148 12.16 12.19 -1.05
CA PHE A 148 11.28 11.36 -0.23
C PHE A 148 12.06 10.52 0.79
N CYS A 149 13.15 9.86 0.37
CA CYS A 149 13.98 9.07 1.28
C CYS A 149 14.59 9.92 2.41
N ILE A 150 15.05 11.15 2.09
CA ILE A 150 15.61 12.07 3.07
C ILE A 150 14.53 12.54 4.05
N CYS A 151 13.36 12.95 3.56
CA CYS A 151 12.23 13.34 4.40
C CYS A 151 11.81 12.20 5.33
N GLN A 152 11.62 10.99 4.80
CA GLN A 152 11.25 9.81 5.60
C GLN A 152 12.29 9.51 6.69
N PHE A 153 13.58 9.54 6.33
CA PHE A 153 14.65 9.32 7.31
C PHE A 153 14.64 10.38 8.41
N SER A 154 14.46 11.65 8.02
CA SER A 154 14.41 12.76 8.97
C SER A 154 13.23 12.65 9.94
N GLU A 155 12.03 12.33 9.43
CA GLU A 155 10.83 12.15 10.24
C GLU A 155 10.99 10.98 11.22
N GLU A 156 11.48 9.82 10.78
CA GLU A 156 11.71 8.66 11.67
C GLU A 156 12.75 8.95 12.74
N MET A 157 13.87 9.59 12.38
CA MET A 157 14.91 9.96 13.35
C MET A 157 14.40 10.98 14.37
N LEU A 158 13.57 11.95 13.96
CA LEU A 158 12.99 12.93 14.86
C LEU A 158 11.94 12.31 15.79
N ALA A 159 11.11 11.40 15.26
CA ALA A 159 10.01 10.79 16.01
C ALA A 159 10.47 9.68 16.97
N ALA A 160 11.44 8.86 16.57
CA ALA A 160 11.82 7.63 17.27
C ALA A 160 13.32 7.49 17.59
N GLY A 161 14.16 8.44 17.15
CA GLY A 161 15.63 8.36 17.32
C GLY A 161 16.29 7.22 16.55
N THR A 162 15.53 6.49 15.74
CA THR A 162 15.98 5.35 14.92
C THR A 162 15.24 5.38 13.59
N ALA A 163 15.91 5.00 12.51
CA ALA A 163 15.32 4.90 11.19
C ALA A 163 15.26 3.43 10.77
N THR A 164 14.06 2.94 10.48
CA THR A 164 13.81 1.58 10.02
C THR A 164 13.80 1.48 8.50
N GLN A 165 13.44 2.56 7.79
CA GLN A 165 13.24 2.54 6.33
C GLN A 165 14.41 3.10 5.51
N TRP A 166 15.55 3.43 6.14
CA TRP A 166 16.69 4.06 5.45
C TRP A 166 17.25 3.24 4.28
N LEU A 167 17.15 1.90 4.34
CA LEU A 167 17.60 0.99 3.27
C LEU A 167 16.80 1.14 1.96
N MET A 168 15.65 1.81 1.99
CA MET A 168 14.82 2.06 0.81
C MET A 168 15.58 2.80 -0.30
N VAL A 169 16.58 3.63 0.03
CA VAL A 169 17.41 4.32 -0.97
C VAL A 169 18.12 3.34 -1.91
N LEU A 170 18.51 2.17 -1.41
CA LEU A 170 19.21 1.13 -2.17
C LEU A 170 18.33 0.48 -3.25
N ALA A 171 17.01 0.70 -3.21
CA ALA A 171 16.12 0.26 -4.28
C ALA A 171 16.27 1.10 -5.56
N LEU A 172 16.78 2.33 -5.46
CA LEU A 172 16.83 3.27 -6.59
C LEU A 172 17.68 2.75 -7.77
N PRO A 173 18.91 2.24 -7.59
CA PRO A 173 19.69 1.67 -8.69
C PRO A 173 18.93 0.56 -9.46
N PHE A 174 18.21 -0.29 -8.74
CA PHE A 174 17.40 -1.36 -9.36
C PHE A 174 16.18 -0.83 -10.12
N MET A 175 15.59 0.28 -9.67
CA MET A 175 14.49 0.92 -10.39
C MET A 175 14.98 1.63 -11.66
N LEU A 176 16.17 2.24 -11.64
CA LEU A 176 16.74 2.95 -12.78
C LEU A 176 17.28 2.01 -13.88
N SER A 177 17.75 0.83 -13.49
CA SER A 177 18.20 -0.23 -14.40
C SER A 177 17.05 -0.96 -15.12
N TYR A 178 15.80 -0.68 -14.74
CA TYR A 178 14.64 -1.24 -15.43
C TYR A 178 14.57 -0.79 -16.89
N ASN A 179 14.33 -1.74 -17.79
CA ASN A 179 14.40 -1.59 -19.24
C ASN A 179 13.07 -1.17 -19.89
N ASN A 180 12.05 -0.80 -19.10
CA ASN A 180 10.72 -0.41 -19.59
C ASN A 180 10.00 -1.50 -20.41
N GLN A 181 10.35 -2.78 -20.22
CA GLN A 181 9.68 -3.90 -20.87
C GLN A 181 8.92 -4.74 -19.85
N LYS A 182 7.72 -5.18 -20.25
CA LYS A 182 6.92 -6.08 -19.44
C LYS A 182 7.64 -7.43 -19.27
N GLY A 183 7.96 -7.78 -18.03
CA GLY A 183 8.54 -9.08 -17.68
C GLY A 183 7.57 -10.27 -17.87
N PRO A 184 8.02 -11.50 -17.55
CA PRO A 184 7.19 -12.70 -17.64
C PRO A 184 5.93 -12.52 -16.80
N GLY A 185 4.76 -12.83 -17.38
CA GLY A 185 3.44 -12.53 -16.83
C GLY A 185 3.03 -13.36 -15.61
N LEU A 186 3.84 -13.38 -14.55
CA LEU A 186 3.62 -14.10 -13.29
C LEU A 186 2.56 -13.42 -12.43
N LYS A 187 1.33 -13.40 -12.93
CA LYS A 187 0.20 -12.66 -12.37
C LYS A 187 -0.06 -12.98 -10.89
N TYR A 188 0.06 -14.25 -10.48
CA TYR A 188 -0.28 -14.70 -9.13
C TYR A 188 0.90 -14.73 -8.16
N PHE A 189 2.13 -14.56 -8.65
CA PHE A 189 3.33 -14.67 -7.82
C PHE A 189 3.27 -13.72 -6.63
N PHE A 190 3.03 -12.42 -6.87
CA PHE A 190 2.95 -11.43 -5.80
C PHE A 190 1.83 -11.73 -4.79
N TYR A 191 0.67 -12.17 -5.26
CA TYR A 191 -0.49 -12.43 -4.42
C TYR A 191 -0.31 -13.62 -3.47
N VAL A 192 0.56 -14.58 -3.82
CA VAL A 192 0.93 -15.71 -2.96
C VAL A 192 2.18 -15.40 -2.14
N PHE A 193 3.18 -14.79 -2.78
CA PHE A 193 4.45 -14.44 -2.15
C PHE A 193 4.24 -13.51 -0.97
N TYR A 194 3.39 -12.46 -1.10
CA TYR A 194 3.26 -11.45 -0.05
C TYR A 194 2.72 -12.01 1.29
N PRO A 195 1.57 -12.70 1.33
CA PRO A 195 1.09 -13.34 2.56
C PRO A 195 2.05 -14.42 3.08
N ALA A 196 2.70 -15.17 2.18
CA ALA A 196 3.56 -16.28 2.58
C ALA A 196 4.84 -15.80 3.29
N HIS A 197 5.53 -14.79 2.76
CA HIS A 197 6.79 -14.34 3.37
C HIS A 197 6.56 -13.56 4.68
N THR A 198 5.49 -12.77 4.76
CA THR A 198 5.14 -12.05 6.01
C THR A 198 4.78 -13.04 7.12
N PHE A 199 4.00 -14.08 6.81
CA PHE A 199 3.75 -15.18 7.74
C PHE A 199 5.01 -15.95 8.14
N LEU A 200 5.88 -16.28 7.17
CA LEU A 200 7.10 -17.02 7.44
C LEU A 200 8.02 -16.25 8.40
N LEU A 201 8.21 -14.95 8.18
CA LEU A 201 9.01 -14.09 9.06
C LEU A 201 8.43 -14.01 10.47
N PHE A 202 7.12 -13.81 10.59
CA PHE A 202 6.43 -13.84 11.88
C PHE A 202 6.62 -15.17 12.61
N TYR A 203 6.44 -16.28 11.89
CA TYR A 203 6.51 -17.62 12.47
C TYR A 203 7.93 -17.95 12.93
N THR A 204 8.94 -17.66 12.11
CA THR A 204 10.34 -17.90 12.48
C THR A 204 10.77 -17.03 13.66
N ALA A 205 10.39 -15.76 13.68
CA ALA A 205 10.70 -14.86 14.80
C ALA A 205 10.14 -15.39 16.12
N ASN A 206 8.89 -15.86 16.15
CA ASN A 206 8.22 -16.28 17.38
C ASN A 206 8.51 -17.71 17.83
N TYR A 207 8.73 -18.65 16.90
CA TYR A 207 8.74 -20.09 17.24
C TYR A 207 10.07 -20.78 16.95
N ILE A 208 10.97 -20.14 16.19
CA ILE A 208 12.30 -20.69 15.89
C ILE A 208 13.38 -19.90 16.64
N PHE A 209 13.36 -18.57 16.53
CA PHE A 209 14.42 -17.72 17.10
C PHE A 209 14.14 -17.21 18.51
N SER A 210 12.87 -17.17 18.94
CA SER A 210 12.50 -16.76 20.30
C SER A 210 12.52 -17.90 21.33
N LYS A 211 13.33 -18.93 21.09
CA LYS A 211 13.60 -20.00 22.07
C LYS A 211 14.80 -19.68 22.94
#